data_AF-A0A077WPT0-F1
#
_entry.id   AF-A0A077WPT0-F1
#
_cell.length_a   1.000
_cell.length_b   1.000
_cell.length_c   1.000
_cell.angle_alpha   90.00
_cell.angle_beta   90.00
_cell.angle_gamma   90.00
#
_symmetry.space_group_name_H-M   'P 1'
#
loop_
_entity.id
_entity.type
_entity.pdbx_description
1 polymer ?
#
loop_
_entity_poly.entity_id
_entity_poly.type
_entity_poly.pdbx_seq_one_letter_code
_entity_poly.pdbx_strand_id
1 'polypeptide(L)'
;MKWSTEKGPMGVTRDQVVLDWLKQPGNYDSFMKADGRSKMMGTVTQNKRDVVKSTVCVSLQNAGFSGITPHAVVIKLTQWLKNYHRAYALAKSGASQEKVKKVFPDYYDLVNHIESDTCQQAAGDTSDSSICEIQPRNIIRGQRLRQQQLSRVFDADNIDHQQANQHHSHQYVETHSSTRYSRARATRTTIRYQNRNESSTRMQDPLLQRQHYDLITRLLQQQQQLLDQQARQSRLQEIELHISLIERLTEAGFTKEEIAEQLAKYQ
;
A
#
# COMPACT_ATOMS: atom_id res chain seq x y z
N MET A 1 27.23 -6.67 2.38
CA MET A 1 26.95 -5.38 3.05
C MET A 1 27.04 -5.62 4.55
N LYS A 2 27.87 -4.87 5.29
CA LYS A 2 27.92 -4.99 6.76
C LYS A 2 26.71 -4.27 7.34
N TRP A 3 25.89 -4.98 8.10
CA TRP A 3 24.79 -4.40 8.86
C TRP A 3 25.41 -3.78 10.12
N SER A 4 25.74 -2.49 10.08
CA SER A 4 26.40 -1.80 11.20
C SER A 4 25.41 -1.54 12.34
N THR A 5 25.92 -1.61 13.58
CA THR A 5 25.24 -1.22 14.82
C THR A 5 25.38 0.27 15.13
N GLU A 6 26.02 1.04 14.25
CA GLU A 6 26.13 2.49 14.38
C GLU A 6 24.75 3.16 14.46
N LYS A 7 24.63 4.09 15.41
CA LYS A 7 23.44 4.94 15.54
C LYS A 7 23.38 5.88 14.33
N GLY A 8 22.20 5.96 13.72
CA GLY A 8 21.92 6.86 12.60
C GLY A 8 21.73 8.32 13.03
N PRO A 9 21.40 9.20 12.08
CA PRO A 9 21.21 10.63 12.31
C PRO A 9 20.16 10.95 13.38
N MET A 10 19.14 10.09 13.51
CA MET A 10 18.06 10.23 14.50
C MET A 10 18.34 9.51 15.83
N GLY A 11 19.56 9.04 16.08
CA GLY A 11 19.92 8.32 17.30
C GLY A 11 19.40 6.87 17.38
N VAL A 12 18.61 6.43 16.41
CA VAL A 12 18.11 5.04 16.27
C VAL A 12 19.09 4.18 15.48
N THR A 13 19.11 2.87 15.72
CA THR A 13 19.91 1.92 14.93
C THR A 13 19.07 1.37 13.77
N ARG A 14 19.73 0.81 12.74
CA ARG A 14 19.02 0.12 11.64
C ARG A 14 18.20 -1.05 12.13
N ASP A 15 18.72 -1.77 13.13
CA ASP A 15 18.01 -2.88 13.77
C ASP A 15 16.74 -2.39 14.44
N GLN A 16 16.79 -1.27 15.18
CA GLN A 16 15.61 -0.69 15.83
C GLN A 16 14.51 -0.35 14.82
N VAL A 17 14.86 0.31 13.71
CA VAL A 17 13.87 0.69 12.67
C VAL A 17 13.18 -0.54 12.07
N VAL A 18 13.93 -1.63 11.86
CA VAL A 18 13.38 -2.89 11.33
C VAL A 18 12.53 -3.62 12.38
N LEU A 19 12.92 -3.58 13.66
CA LEU A 19 12.11 -4.12 14.76
C LEU A 19 10.79 -3.36 14.90
N ASP A 20 10.84 -2.02 14.88
CA ASP A 20 9.64 -1.19 15.00
C ASP A 20 8.70 -1.42 13.82
N TRP A 21 9.24 -1.63 12.62
CA TRP A 21 8.43 -2.06 11.47
C TRP A 21 7.79 -3.43 11.66
N LEU A 22 8.51 -4.41 12.23
CA LEU A 22 7.95 -5.74 12.52
C LEU A 22 6.88 -5.74 13.61
N LYS A 23 6.91 -4.77 14.53
CA LYS A 23 5.92 -4.59 15.60
C LYS A 23 4.58 -4.04 15.09
N GLN A 24 4.55 -3.43 13.91
CA GLN A 24 3.32 -2.90 13.34
C GLN A 24 2.39 -4.05 12.87
N PRO A 25 1.07 -3.95 13.11
CA PRO A 25 0.13 -5.01 12.79
C PRO A 25 0.17 -5.44 11.32
N GLY A 26 0.19 -6.75 11.08
CA GLY A 26 0.14 -7.34 9.72
C GLY A 26 1.44 -7.25 8.91
N ASN A 27 2.46 -6.50 9.33
CA ASN A 27 3.74 -6.42 8.60
C ASN A 27 4.51 -7.75 8.63
N TYR A 28 4.52 -8.42 9.78
CA TYR A 28 5.09 -9.76 9.93
C TYR A 28 4.42 -10.74 8.96
N ASP A 29 3.09 -10.80 8.97
CA ASP A 29 2.29 -11.68 8.12
C ASP A 29 2.51 -11.38 6.64
N SER A 30 2.49 -10.10 6.27
CA SER A 30 2.73 -9.64 4.91
C SER A 30 4.09 -10.13 4.39
N PHE A 31 5.16 -9.98 5.20
CA PHE A 31 6.48 -10.47 4.83
C PHE A 31 6.56 -12.01 4.74
N MET A 32 5.88 -12.71 5.65
CA MET A 32 5.86 -14.18 5.68
C MET A 32 5.08 -14.75 4.48
N LYS A 33 3.94 -14.16 4.14
CA LYS A 33 3.08 -14.54 3.01
C LYS A 33 3.67 -14.15 1.66
N ALA A 34 4.55 -13.15 1.62
CA ALA A 34 5.23 -12.69 0.41
C ALA A 34 6.29 -13.68 -0.12
N ASP A 35 6.07 -14.99 -0.06
CA ASP A 35 7.00 -15.97 -0.62
C ASP A 35 6.64 -16.34 -2.07
N GLY A 36 7.66 -16.60 -2.88
CA GLY A 36 7.50 -16.81 -4.33
C GLY A 36 6.73 -18.09 -4.73
N ARG A 37 6.30 -18.91 -3.76
CA ARG A 37 5.59 -20.18 -4.00
C ARG A 37 4.16 -19.98 -4.52
N SER A 38 3.53 -18.87 -4.18
CA SER A 38 2.16 -18.55 -4.61
C SER A 38 2.01 -18.35 -6.11
N LYS A 39 3.11 -18.23 -6.87
CA LYS A 39 3.08 -18.30 -8.33
C LYS A 39 2.41 -19.57 -8.86
N MET A 40 2.48 -20.69 -8.14
CA MET A 40 1.82 -21.93 -8.54
C MET A 40 0.29 -21.90 -8.37
N MET A 41 -0.23 -21.03 -7.49
CA MET A 41 -1.66 -20.96 -7.16
C MET A 41 -2.41 -19.89 -7.97
N GLY A 42 -1.75 -19.20 -8.90
CA GLY A 42 -2.36 -18.13 -9.71
C GLY A 42 -2.73 -16.87 -8.92
N THR A 43 -2.41 -16.80 -7.63
CA THR A 43 -2.62 -15.60 -6.81
C THR A 43 -1.44 -14.66 -6.97
N VAL A 44 -1.73 -13.39 -7.29
CA VAL A 44 -0.73 -12.33 -7.37
C VAL A 44 -0.32 -11.95 -5.95
N THR A 45 0.57 -12.74 -5.35
CA THR A 45 1.20 -12.34 -4.08
C THR A 45 2.42 -11.46 -4.37
N GLN A 46 2.57 -10.43 -3.54
CA GLN A 46 3.74 -9.55 -3.57
C GLN A 46 5.02 -10.34 -3.28
N ASN A 47 6.13 -9.97 -3.92
CA ASN A 47 7.45 -10.54 -3.64
C ASN A 47 8.01 -9.91 -2.36
N LYS A 48 8.74 -10.66 -1.51
CA LYS A 48 9.48 -10.10 -0.34
C LYS A 48 10.28 -8.86 -0.69
N ARG A 49 10.92 -8.85 -1.87
CA ARG A 49 11.71 -7.70 -2.33
C ARG A 49 10.83 -6.45 -2.53
N ASP A 50 9.62 -6.62 -3.03
CA ASP A 50 8.70 -5.52 -3.28
C ASP A 50 8.12 -4.99 -1.98
N VAL A 51 7.68 -5.88 -1.07
CA VAL A 51 7.24 -5.52 0.29
C VAL A 51 8.31 -4.73 1.01
N VAL A 52 9.54 -5.24 1.03
CA VAL A 52 10.67 -4.56 1.69
C VAL A 52 11.00 -3.23 1.04
N LYS A 53 10.94 -3.14 -0.29
CA LYS A 53 11.23 -1.91 -1.02
C LYS A 53 10.18 -0.82 -0.72
N SER A 54 8.90 -1.16 -0.70
CA SER A 54 7.81 -0.20 -0.49
C SER A 54 7.62 0.21 0.96
N THR A 55 8.02 -0.63 1.92
CA THR A 55 7.80 -0.38 3.35
C THR A 55 9.10 -0.16 4.11
N VAL A 56 9.88 -1.21 4.35
CA VAL A 56 11.08 -1.17 5.21
C VAL A 56 12.15 -0.21 4.71
N CYS A 57 12.42 -0.18 3.39
CA CYS A 57 13.38 0.75 2.81
C CYS A 57 12.94 2.21 2.97
N VAL A 58 11.63 2.48 2.90
CA VAL A 58 11.08 3.82 3.15
C VAL A 58 11.26 4.20 4.62
N SER A 59 10.96 3.30 5.57
CA SER A 59 11.19 3.55 7.00
C SER A 59 12.66 3.81 7.31
N LEU A 60 13.58 3.04 6.72
CA LEU A 60 15.02 3.24 6.86
C LEU A 60 15.47 4.58 6.27
N GLN A 61 14.94 4.96 5.11
CA GLN A 61 15.25 6.24 4.48
C GLN A 61 14.75 7.42 5.34
N ASN A 62 13.54 7.32 5.89
CA ASN A 62 12.96 8.32 6.79
C ASN A 62 13.79 8.47 8.07
N ALA A 63 14.41 7.40 8.55
CA ALA A 63 15.34 7.42 9.69
C ALA A 63 16.76 7.95 9.34
N GLY A 64 16.97 8.39 8.10
CA GLY A 64 18.26 8.93 7.62
C GLY A 64 19.26 7.88 7.15
N PHE A 65 18.84 6.62 6.97
CA PHE A 65 19.70 5.58 6.41
C PHE A 65 19.53 5.46 4.90
N SER A 66 20.51 5.96 4.15
CA SER A 66 20.56 5.84 2.69
C SER A 66 21.45 4.68 2.21
N GLY A 67 21.26 4.27 0.95
CA GLY A 67 22.11 3.27 0.30
C GLY A 67 21.87 1.81 0.72
N ILE A 68 20.88 1.53 1.56
CA ILE A 68 20.53 0.15 1.93
C ILE A 68 19.74 -0.51 0.79
N THR A 69 20.29 -1.58 0.23
CA THR A 69 19.59 -2.32 -0.83
C THR A 69 18.45 -3.17 -0.26
N PRO A 70 17.29 -3.26 -0.95
CA PRO A 70 16.18 -4.12 -0.51
C PRO A 70 16.59 -5.58 -0.29
N HIS A 71 17.54 -6.07 -1.09
CA HIS A 71 18.06 -7.43 -0.96
C HIS A 71 18.77 -7.68 0.37
N ALA A 72 19.58 -6.72 0.85
CA ALA A 72 20.26 -6.84 2.13
C ALA A 72 19.26 -6.89 3.29
N VAL A 73 18.19 -6.10 3.21
CA VAL A 73 17.11 -6.09 4.21
C VAL A 73 16.34 -7.42 4.20
N VAL A 74 16.01 -7.98 3.03
CA VAL A 74 15.38 -9.30 2.93
C VAL A 74 16.24 -10.39 3.57
N ILE A 75 17.56 -10.39 3.33
CA ILE A 75 18.49 -11.35 3.96
C ILE A 75 18.46 -11.20 5.48
N LYS A 76 18.57 -9.97 5.99
CA LYS A 76 18.56 -9.67 7.43
C LYS A 76 17.24 -10.11 8.09
N LEU A 77 16.09 -9.72 7.53
CA LEU A 77 14.77 -10.13 8.01
C LEU A 77 14.61 -11.65 8.01
N THR A 78 15.04 -12.33 6.95
CA THR A 78 14.99 -13.80 6.88
C THR A 78 15.83 -14.44 7.99
N GLN A 79 17.01 -13.89 8.29
CA GLN A 79 17.84 -14.39 9.39
C GLN A 79 17.21 -14.13 10.76
N TRP A 80 16.61 -12.96 10.95
CA TRP A 80 15.89 -12.62 12.18
C TRP A 80 14.70 -13.53 12.43
N LEU A 81 13.89 -13.81 11.40
CA LEU A 81 12.74 -14.71 11.53
C LEU A 81 13.17 -16.14 11.86
N LYS A 82 14.28 -16.63 11.29
CA LYS A 82 14.87 -17.92 11.68
C LYS A 82 15.27 -17.93 13.16
N ASN A 83 15.90 -16.86 13.64
CA ASN A 83 16.29 -16.75 15.05
C ASN A 83 15.07 -16.62 15.97
N TYR A 84 14.06 -15.85 15.57
CA TYR A 84 12.78 -15.71 16.25
C TYR A 84 12.07 -17.06 16.40
N HIS A 85 11.93 -17.85 15.33
CA HIS A 85 11.32 -19.18 15.42
C HIS A 85 12.09 -20.14 16.33
N ARG A 86 13.43 -20.06 16.35
CA ARG A 86 14.25 -20.84 17.29
C ARG A 86 14.03 -20.39 18.73
N ALA A 87 13.99 -19.08 18.98
CA ALA A 87 13.71 -18.51 20.28
C ALA A 87 12.28 -18.87 20.76
N TYR A 88 11.29 -18.84 19.87
CA TYR A 88 9.92 -19.26 20.12
C TYR A 88 9.84 -20.75 20.50
N ALA A 89 10.51 -21.64 19.75
CA ALA A 89 10.55 -23.06 20.07
C ALA A 89 11.19 -23.32 21.45
N LEU A 90 12.24 -22.58 21.80
CA LEU A 90 12.87 -22.66 23.13
C LEU A 90 11.93 -22.16 24.23
N ALA A 91 11.30 -21.01 24.05
CA ALA A 91 10.34 -20.45 25.00
C ALA A 91 9.16 -21.41 25.22
N LYS A 92 8.62 -21.98 24.14
CA LYS A 92 7.55 -23.00 24.18
C LYS A 92 7.96 -24.27 24.94
N SER A 93 9.24 -24.65 24.90
CA SER A 93 9.78 -25.78 25.66
C SER A 93 10.04 -25.49 27.15
N GLY A 94 9.75 -24.26 27.63
CA GLY A 94 10.02 -23.85 29.01
C GLY A 94 11.47 -23.47 29.29
N ALA A 95 12.26 -23.10 28.27
CA ALA A 95 13.62 -22.62 28.47
C ALA A 95 13.67 -21.29 29.25
N SER A 96 14.78 -21.05 29.96
CA SER A 96 14.97 -19.80 30.69
C SER A 96 15.04 -18.58 29.76
N GLN A 97 14.61 -17.42 30.27
CA GLN A 97 14.58 -16.15 29.53
C GLN A 97 15.95 -15.78 28.94
N GLU A 98 17.03 -16.01 29.70
CA GLU A 98 18.40 -15.76 29.25
C GLU A 98 18.78 -16.62 28.05
N LYS A 99 18.38 -17.90 28.03
CA LYS A 99 18.66 -18.82 26.93
C LYS A 99 17.91 -18.38 25.67
N VAL A 100 16.68 -17.89 25.82
CA VAL A 100 15.88 -17.33 24.72
C VAL A 100 16.51 -16.05 24.18
N LYS A 101 16.85 -15.09 25.04
CA LYS A 101 17.53 -13.83 24.68
C LYS A 101 18.90 -14.04 24.02
N LYS A 102 19.63 -15.10 24.40
CA LYS A 102 20.91 -15.46 23.76
C LYS A 102 20.74 -15.84 22.29
N VAL A 103 19.62 -16.43 21.92
CA VAL A 103 19.31 -16.80 20.52
C VAL A 103 18.77 -15.60 19.74
N PHE A 104 17.86 -14.85 20.36
CA PHE A 104 17.27 -13.66 19.76
C PHE A 104 16.97 -12.64 20.87
N PRO A 105 17.81 -11.60 21.02
CA PRO A 105 17.69 -10.63 22.12
C PRO A 105 16.32 -9.95 22.20
N ASP A 106 15.75 -9.64 21.05
CA ASP A 106 14.50 -8.89 20.90
C ASP A 106 13.24 -9.77 20.90
N TYR A 107 13.35 -11.03 21.35
CA TYR A 107 12.25 -11.99 21.31
C TYR A 107 11.00 -11.52 22.08
N TYR A 108 11.18 -11.13 23.34
CA TYR A 108 10.06 -10.75 24.22
C TYR A 108 9.42 -9.43 23.80
N ASP A 109 10.19 -8.58 23.11
CA ASP A 109 9.70 -7.34 22.55
C ASP A 109 8.84 -7.57 21.31
N LEU A 110 9.01 -8.69 20.60
CA LEU A 110 8.26 -9.01 19.37
C LEU A 110 7.07 -9.95 19.61
N VAL A 111 7.20 -10.91 20.52
CA VAL A 111 6.16 -11.93 20.76
C VAL A 111 4.81 -11.32 21.13
N ASN A 112 4.83 -10.26 21.94
CA ASN A 112 3.62 -9.54 22.39
C ASN A 112 2.86 -8.86 21.24
N HIS A 113 3.51 -8.56 20.12
CA HIS A 113 2.87 -7.93 18.96
C HIS A 113 2.42 -8.95 17.91
N ILE A 114 3.19 -10.02 17.71
CA ILE A 114 2.89 -11.01 16.66
C ILE A 114 1.73 -11.94 17.07
N GLU A 115 1.63 -12.31 18.35
CA GLU A 115 0.56 -13.21 18.81
C GLU A 115 -0.82 -12.55 18.84
N SER A 116 -0.88 -11.24 19.13
CA SER A 116 -2.14 -10.49 19.12
C SER A 116 -2.83 -10.50 17.76
N ASP A 117 -2.06 -10.41 16.68
CA ASP A 117 -2.59 -10.40 15.31
C ASP A 117 -3.12 -11.79 14.88
N THR A 118 -2.48 -12.86 15.37
CA THR A 118 -2.82 -14.24 14.96
C THR A 118 -4.16 -14.69 15.57
N CYS A 119 -4.46 -14.28 16.81
CA CYS A 119 -5.72 -14.63 17.47
C CYS A 119 -6.94 -13.91 16.88
N GLN A 120 -6.78 -12.69 16.35
CA GLN A 120 -7.89 -11.93 15.78
C GLN A 120 -8.34 -12.46 14.40
N GLN A 121 -7.41 -13.01 13.61
CA GLN A 121 -7.75 -13.61 12.31
C GLN A 121 -8.46 -14.96 12.44
N ALA A 122 -8.17 -15.75 13.49
CA ALA A 122 -8.78 -17.07 13.67
C ALA A 122 -10.23 -17.02 14.19
N ALA A 123 -10.63 -15.94 14.88
CA ALA A 123 -11.97 -15.81 15.45
C ALA A 123 -13.02 -15.28 14.46
N GLY A 124 -12.61 -14.75 13.30
CA GLY A 124 -13.50 -14.12 12.31
C GLY A 124 -14.05 -15.05 11.23
N ASP A 125 -13.58 -16.30 11.14
CA ASP A 125 -13.89 -17.20 10.01
C ASP A 125 -14.83 -18.37 10.38
N THR A 126 -15.38 -18.38 11.60
CA THR A 126 -16.37 -19.39 12.03
C THR A 126 -17.81 -18.89 12.11
N SER A 127 -18.10 -17.69 11.62
CA SER A 127 -19.47 -17.13 11.58
C SER A 127 -19.98 -16.91 10.15
N ASP A 128 -20.17 -17.98 9.38
CA ASP A 128 -21.45 -18.22 8.68
C ASP A 128 -21.45 -19.56 7.90
N SER A 129 -21.78 -20.64 8.61
CA SER A 129 -22.47 -21.79 8.00
C SER A 129 -23.79 -22.04 8.74
N SER A 130 -24.46 -20.95 9.11
CA SER A 130 -25.90 -20.95 9.36
C SER A 130 -26.58 -20.80 7.99
N ILE A 131 -26.86 -21.96 7.40
CA ILE A 131 -27.82 -22.15 6.33
C ILE A 131 -29.09 -21.35 6.66
N CYS A 132 -29.28 -20.20 6.02
CA CYS A 132 -30.62 -19.64 5.86
C CYS A 132 -31.33 -20.51 4.83
N GLU A 133 -32.13 -21.43 5.33
CA GLU A 133 -33.19 -22.11 4.61
C GLU A 133 -34.08 -21.03 3.97
N ILE A 134 -33.89 -20.82 2.66
CA ILE A 134 -34.70 -19.92 1.85
C ILE A 134 -36.08 -20.58 1.73
N GLN A 135 -37.02 -20.16 2.60
CA GLN A 135 -38.44 -20.34 2.32
C GLN A 135 -38.84 -19.40 1.16
N PRO A 136 -39.36 -19.94 0.05
CA PRO A 136 -39.85 -19.11 -1.03
C PRO A 136 -41.32 -18.77 -0.76
N ARG A 137 -41.58 -17.65 -0.06
CA ARG A 137 -42.90 -16.99 -0.10
C ARG A 137 -42.84 -15.56 0.45
N ASN A 138 -43.20 -14.64 -0.45
CA ASN A 138 -43.79 -13.31 -0.17
C ASN A 138 -42.89 -12.21 0.41
N ILE A 139 -42.11 -11.53 -0.43
CA ILE A 139 -42.01 -10.05 -0.38
C ILE A 139 -41.96 -9.51 -1.82
N ILE A 140 -43.15 -9.37 -2.40
CA ILE A 140 -43.44 -8.48 -3.53
C ILE A 140 -43.78 -7.10 -2.93
N ARG A 141 -43.40 -6.05 -3.66
CA ARG A 141 -43.77 -4.62 -3.54
C ARG A 141 -43.00 -3.77 -2.53
N GLY A 142 -42.10 -2.96 -3.08
CA GLY A 142 -41.94 -1.59 -2.59
C GLY A 142 -40.54 -1.00 -2.66
N GLN A 143 -39.90 -0.92 -3.84
CA GLN A 143 -38.88 0.10 -4.12
C GLN A 143 -38.49 0.09 -5.61
N ARG A 144 -39.40 0.57 -6.46
CA ARG A 144 -39.13 0.83 -7.88
C ARG A 144 -39.77 2.16 -8.26
N LEU A 145 -39.36 3.24 -7.59
CA LEU A 145 -39.84 4.60 -7.85
C LEU A 145 -38.92 5.63 -7.17
N ARG A 146 -37.66 5.72 -7.61
CA ARG A 146 -36.79 6.90 -7.35
C ARG A 146 -35.57 6.98 -8.28
N GLN A 147 -35.77 6.72 -9.57
CA GLN A 147 -34.72 6.94 -10.58
C GLN A 147 -35.28 7.38 -11.95
N GLN A 148 -36.27 8.28 -11.94
CA GLN A 148 -36.85 8.86 -13.16
C GLN A 148 -36.99 10.40 -13.14
N GLN A 149 -36.18 11.13 -12.35
CA GLN A 149 -36.28 12.61 -12.29
C GLN A 149 -34.96 13.38 -12.36
N LEU A 150 -33.92 12.89 -13.05
CA LEU A 150 -32.75 13.71 -13.38
C LEU A 150 -32.25 13.49 -14.82
N SER A 151 -33.18 13.46 -15.77
CA SER A 151 -32.83 13.41 -17.20
C SER A 151 -33.75 14.31 -18.03
N ARG A 152 -33.97 15.57 -17.60
CA ARG A 152 -34.65 16.61 -18.41
C ARG A 152 -34.32 18.04 -17.93
N VAL A 153 -33.06 18.45 -18.02
CA VAL A 153 -32.57 19.84 -18.29
C VAL A 153 -31.08 19.58 -18.56
N PHE A 154 -30.58 19.53 -19.78
CA PHE A 154 -30.16 20.66 -20.60
C PHE A 154 -29.88 20.11 -22.01
N ASP A 155 -30.75 20.39 -22.96
CA ASP A 155 -30.44 20.40 -24.39
C ASP A 155 -31.02 21.72 -24.94
N ALA A 156 -30.14 22.69 -25.13
CA ALA A 156 -30.25 23.83 -26.05
C ALA A 156 -29.23 24.88 -25.59
N ASP A 157 -28.00 24.81 -26.11
CA ASP A 157 -27.56 25.89 -27.00
C ASP A 157 -26.28 25.48 -27.74
N ASN A 158 -26.47 25.45 -29.04
CA ASN A 158 -25.53 25.21 -30.11
C ASN A 158 -24.96 26.58 -30.51
N ILE A 159 -23.66 26.83 -30.32
CA ILE A 159 -22.98 27.91 -31.02
C ILE A 159 -21.62 27.40 -31.54
N ASP A 160 -21.54 27.43 -32.86
CA ASP A 160 -20.35 27.35 -33.71
C ASP A 160 -19.14 28.09 -33.14
N HIS A 161 -17.97 27.44 -33.12
CA HIS A 161 -16.70 28.12 -33.40
C HIS A 161 -15.70 27.14 -34.03
N GLN A 162 -15.77 27.05 -35.36
CA GLN A 162 -14.59 26.78 -36.18
C GLN A 162 -13.68 28.02 -36.15
N GLN A 163 -12.38 27.82 -35.90
CA GLN A 163 -11.26 28.25 -36.75
C GLN A 163 -9.97 28.52 -35.94
N ALA A 164 -8.87 28.12 -36.57
CA ALA A 164 -7.52 28.65 -36.46
C ALA A 164 -6.70 28.41 -35.17
N ASN A 165 -5.71 27.49 -35.27
CA ASN A 165 -4.29 27.79 -35.03
C ASN A 165 -3.48 26.50 -35.32
N GLN A 166 -2.90 26.35 -36.50
CA GLN A 166 -1.60 26.90 -36.93
C GLN A 166 -0.43 26.59 -35.98
N HIS A 167 0.39 25.64 -36.45
CA HIS A 167 1.85 25.61 -36.40
C HIS A 167 2.57 26.42 -35.31
N HIS A 168 3.25 25.73 -34.39
CA HIS A 168 4.57 26.17 -33.92
C HIS A 168 5.52 24.97 -33.76
N SER A 169 6.39 24.85 -34.76
CA SER A 169 7.62 24.06 -34.74
C SER A 169 8.62 24.79 -33.85
N HIS A 170 9.05 24.19 -32.75
CA HIS A 170 10.24 24.64 -32.04
C HIS A 170 11.39 23.68 -32.28
N GLN A 171 12.28 24.13 -33.17
CA GLN A 171 13.70 23.79 -33.21
C GLN A 171 14.29 23.76 -31.80
N TYR A 172 14.82 22.61 -31.39
CA TYR A 172 15.80 22.58 -30.31
C TYR A 172 17.19 22.59 -30.93
N VAL A 173 17.91 23.66 -30.59
CA VAL A 173 19.27 23.98 -31.00
C VAL A 173 20.24 23.05 -30.26
N GLU A 174 21.10 22.41 -31.04
CA GLU A 174 22.31 21.74 -30.58
C GLU A 174 23.20 22.72 -29.80
N THR A 175 23.54 22.38 -28.57
CA THR A 175 24.70 22.97 -27.90
C THR A 175 25.71 21.87 -27.60
N HIS A 176 26.78 21.92 -28.36
CA HIS A 176 28.02 21.20 -28.11
C HIS A 176 28.69 21.75 -26.84
N SER A 177 28.97 20.88 -25.88
CA SER A 177 30.08 21.09 -24.96
C SER A 177 30.84 19.79 -24.72
N SER A 178 31.89 19.70 -25.51
CA SER A 178 33.06 18.85 -25.37
C SER A 178 33.67 18.94 -23.97
N THR A 179 33.79 17.80 -23.29
CA THR A 179 34.89 17.58 -22.34
C THR A 179 35.48 16.20 -22.53
N ARG A 180 36.73 16.19 -22.97
CA ARG A 180 37.62 15.03 -23.15
C ARG A 180 38.18 14.56 -21.79
N TYR A 181 38.86 13.41 -21.83
CA TYR A 181 39.58 12.66 -20.78
C TYR A 181 38.70 11.65 -20.01
N SER A 182 39.00 10.36 -19.87
CA SER A 182 40.12 9.53 -20.33
C SER A 182 39.72 8.05 -20.27
N ARG A 183 39.89 7.36 -21.41
CA ARG A 183 40.63 6.10 -21.59
C ARG A 183 40.71 5.14 -20.38
N ALA A 184 39.82 4.15 -20.34
CA ALA A 184 40.13 2.83 -19.77
C ALA A 184 39.81 1.74 -20.82
N ARG A 185 40.83 0.91 -21.06
CA ARG A 185 40.87 -0.14 -22.09
C ARG A 185 40.03 -1.37 -21.69
N ALA A 186 39.40 -1.96 -22.71
CA ALA A 186 39.18 -3.39 -22.98
C ALA A 186 38.63 -4.26 -21.83
N THR A 187 37.45 -4.87 -21.97
CA THR A 187 37.25 -6.03 -22.86
C THR A 187 35.86 -6.02 -23.52
N ARG A 188 35.86 -5.97 -24.85
CA ARG A 188 34.66 -6.00 -25.71
C ARG A 188 34.38 -7.45 -26.10
N THR A 189 33.51 -8.13 -25.35
CA THR A 189 32.82 -9.34 -25.82
C THR A 189 31.70 -8.90 -26.76
N THR A 190 31.98 -8.96 -28.06
CA THR A 190 31.00 -8.70 -29.12
C THR A 190 30.03 -9.87 -29.19
N ILE A 191 29.00 -9.88 -28.34
CA ILE A 191 27.84 -10.75 -28.57
C ILE A 191 27.02 -10.10 -29.68
N ARG A 192 27.17 -10.68 -30.87
CA ARG A 192 26.41 -10.36 -32.08
C ARG A 192 24.97 -10.81 -31.86
N TYR A 193 24.17 -10.00 -31.17
CA TYR A 193 22.71 -10.16 -31.20
C TYR A 193 22.24 -9.72 -32.59
N GLN A 194 21.99 -10.69 -33.46
CA GLN A 194 21.16 -10.49 -34.64
C GLN A 194 19.77 -10.08 -34.17
N ASN A 195 19.54 -8.78 -34.06
CA ASN A 195 18.22 -8.20 -33.89
C ASN A 195 17.51 -8.25 -35.25
N ARG A 196 17.04 -9.44 -35.60
CA ARG A 196 16.16 -9.71 -36.74
C ARG A 196 14.80 -10.10 -36.19
N ASN A 197 14.16 -9.19 -35.47
CA ASN A 197 12.74 -9.27 -35.22
C ASN A 197 12.07 -8.23 -36.10
N GLU A 198 11.76 -8.75 -37.28
CA GLU A 198 10.70 -8.34 -38.20
C GLU A 198 9.70 -7.40 -37.56
N SER A 199 9.56 -6.25 -38.22
CA SER A 199 8.46 -5.31 -38.17
C SER A 199 7.13 -6.00 -38.50
N SER A 200 6.71 -6.94 -37.66
CA SER A 200 5.34 -7.38 -37.58
C SER A 200 4.60 -6.29 -36.81
N THR A 201 4.38 -5.17 -37.50
CA THR A 201 3.38 -4.18 -37.14
C THR A 201 2.05 -4.91 -37.24
N ARG A 202 1.77 -5.72 -36.22
CA ARG A 202 0.50 -6.38 -35.97
C ARG A 202 -0.48 -5.22 -36.01
N MET A 203 -1.25 -5.12 -37.08
CA MET A 203 -2.42 -4.26 -37.17
C MET A 203 -3.34 -4.73 -36.05
N GLN A 204 -3.12 -4.20 -34.83
CA GLN A 204 -4.04 -4.37 -33.74
C GLN A 204 -5.32 -3.75 -34.23
N ASP A 205 -6.36 -4.57 -34.29
CA ASP A 205 -7.69 -4.15 -34.69
C ASP A 205 -8.06 -2.90 -33.87
N PRO A 206 -8.23 -1.72 -34.53
CA PRO A 206 -8.49 -0.47 -33.82
C PRO A 206 -9.77 -0.55 -32.97
N LEU A 207 -10.69 -1.48 -33.27
CA LEU A 207 -11.85 -1.75 -32.44
C LEU A 207 -11.49 -2.37 -31.10
N LEU A 208 -10.55 -3.32 -31.07
CA LEU A 208 -10.11 -3.98 -29.85
C LEU A 208 -9.34 -3.01 -28.96
N GLN A 209 -8.53 -2.12 -29.56
CA GLN A 209 -7.86 -1.05 -28.84
C GLN A 209 -8.87 -0.08 -28.21
N ARG A 210 -9.92 0.31 -28.93
CA ARG A 210 -10.99 1.19 -28.40
C ARG A 210 -11.73 0.54 -27.23
N GLN A 211 -12.10 -0.74 -27.36
CA GLN A 211 -12.73 -1.49 -26.26
C GLN A 211 -11.84 -1.55 -25.02
N HIS A 212 -10.52 -1.71 -25.21
CA HIS A 212 -9.57 -1.72 -24.10
C HIS A 212 -9.51 -0.36 -23.38
N TYR A 213 -9.49 0.75 -24.12
CA TYR A 213 -9.53 2.09 -23.54
C TYR A 213 -10.84 2.38 -22.79
N ASP A 214 -11.98 1.96 -23.34
CA ASP A 214 -13.28 2.12 -22.68
C ASP A 214 -13.32 1.35 -21.36
N LEU A 215 -12.77 0.14 -21.33
CA LEU A 215 -12.66 -0.66 -20.10
C LEU A 215 -11.77 0.01 -19.05
N ILE A 216 -10.58 0.49 -19.45
CA ILE A 216 -9.67 1.19 -18.55
C ILE A 216 -10.32 2.44 -17.97
N THR A 217 -11.02 3.21 -18.80
CA THR A 217 -11.70 4.44 -18.37
C THR A 217 -12.79 4.15 -17.34
N ARG A 218 -13.59 3.10 -17.55
CA ARG A 218 -14.59 2.65 -16.57
C ARG A 218 -13.97 2.21 -15.25
N LEU A 219 -12.85 1.49 -15.31
CA LEU A 219 -12.15 1.02 -14.12
C LEU A 219 -11.57 2.18 -13.30
N LEU A 220 -10.98 3.18 -13.97
CA LEU A 220 -10.51 4.41 -13.33
C LEU A 220 -11.67 5.19 -12.69
N GLN A 221 -12.80 5.31 -13.38
CA GLN A 221 -13.99 5.97 -12.85
C GLN A 221 -14.52 5.26 -11.60
N GLN A 222 -14.54 3.92 -11.60
CA GLN A 222 -14.96 3.13 -10.45
C GLN A 222 -14.00 3.31 -9.26
N GLN A 223 -12.69 3.35 -9.51
CA GLN A 223 -11.69 3.60 -8.47
C GLN A 223 -11.87 4.98 -7.84
N GLN A 224 -12.14 6.02 -8.64
CA GLN A 224 -12.42 7.37 -8.13
C GLN A 224 -13.67 7.38 -7.24
N GLN A 225 -14.75 6.71 -7.65
CA GLN A 225 -15.98 6.63 -6.86
C GLN A 225 -15.76 5.97 -5.49
N LEU A 226 -14.92 4.93 -5.42
CA LEU A 226 -14.56 4.27 -4.16
C LEU A 226 -13.78 5.21 -3.24
N LEU A 227 -12.81 5.95 -3.77
CA LEU A 227 -12.06 6.95 -2.99
C LEU A 227 -12.99 8.06 -2.45
N ASP A 228 -13.92 8.54 -3.28
CA ASP A 228 -14.90 9.55 -2.86
C ASP A 228 -15.87 9.01 -1.80
N GLN A 229 -16.22 7.73 -1.85
CA GLN A 229 -17.03 7.08 -0.82
C GLN A 229 -16.26 6.96 0.50
N GLN A 230 -15.00 6.55 0.44
CA GLN A 230 -14.14 6.43 1.62
C GLN A 230 -13.91 7.80 2.28
N ALA A 231 -13.66 8.84 1.49
CA ALA A 231 -13.52 10.20 1.99
C ALA A 231 -14.81 10.70 2.68
N ARG A 232 -15.98 10.37 2.11
CA ARG A 232 -17.27 10.69 2.74
C ARG A 232 -17.48 9.94 4.06
N GLN A 233 -17.15 8.66 4.12
CA GLN A 233 -17.24 7.87 5.35
C GLN A 233 -16.31 8.41 6.44
N SER A 234 -15.07 8.76 6.09
CA SER A 234 -14.13 9.36 7.04
C SER A 234 -14.66 10.67 7.63
N ARG A 235 -15.25 11.55 6.81
CA ARG A 235 -15.87 12.80 7.29
C ARG A 235 -17.06 12.55 8.21
N LEU A 236 -17.88 11.53 7.93
CA LEU A 236 -19.01 11.19 8.80
C LEU A 236 -18.53 10.67 10.16
N GLN A 237 -17.50 9.83 10.19
CA GLN A 237 -16.90 9.35 11.44
C GLN A 237 -16.31 10.49 12.28
N GLU A 238 -15.66 11.46 11.63
CA GLU A 238 -15.14 12.66 12.28
C GLU A 238 -16.27 13.50 12.91
N ILE A 239 -17.36 13.71 12.16
CA ILE A 239 -18.54 14.42 12.66
C ILE A 239 -19.19 13.67 13.83
N GLU A 240 -19.33 12.34 13.75
CA GLU A 240 -19.86 11.52 14.85
C GLU A 240 -19.01 11.66 16.12
N LEU A 241 -17.68 11.66 15.98
CA LEU A 241 -16.76 11.87 17.09
C LEU A 241 -16.93 13.26 17.71
N HIS A 242 -17.09 14.30 16.89
CA HIS A 242 -17.35 15.65 17.36
C HIS A 242 -18.69 15.75 18.11
N ILE A 243 -19.75 15.10 17.62
CA ILE A 243 -21.05 15.04 18.30
C ILE A 243 -20.90 14.36 19.67
N SER A 244 -20.27 13.19 19.73
CA SER A 244 -20.07 12.47 20.99
C SER A 244 -19.15 13.19 21.98
N LEU A 245 -18.26 14.08 21.52
CA LEU A 245 -17.47 14.95 22.38
C LEU A 245 -18.33 16.07 22.98
N ILE A 246 -19.14 16.73 22.14
CA ILE A 246 -20.06 17.79 22.57
C ILE A 246 -21.05 17.27 23.61
N GLU A 247 -21.63 16.09 23.38
CA GLU A 247 -22.55 15.43 24.32
C GLU A 247 -21.88 15.23 25.68
N ARG A 248 -20.67 14.65 25.71
CA ARG A 248 -19.92 14.42 26.96
C ARG A 248 -19.54 15.71 27.70
N LEU A 249 -19.16 16.77 26.97
CA LEU A 249 -18.87 18.07 27.60
C LEU A 249 -20.15 18.70 28.16
N THR A 250 -21.27 18.55 27.46
CA THR A 250 -22.57 19.04 27.93
C THR A 250 -23.01 18.28 29.19
N GLU A 251 -22.85 16.96 29.22
CA GLU A 251 -23.12 16.12 30.41
C GLU A 251 -22.23 16.48 31.61
N ALA A 252 -20.99 16.93 31.35
CA ALA A 252 -20.08 17.41 32.38
C ALA A 252 -20.40 18.83 32.88
N GLY A 253 -21.42 19.50 32.33
CA GLY A 253 -21.88 20.82 32.76
C GLY A 253 -21.15 22.00 32.11
N PHE A 254 -20.39 21.78 31.03
CA PHE A 254 -19.77 22.87 30.29
C PHE A 254 -20.82 23.70 29.55
N THR A 255 -20.61 25.01 29.54
CA THR A 255 -21.42 25.96 28.78
C THR A 255 -21.09 25.90 27.29
N LYS A 256 -21.99 26.39 26.43
CA LYS A 256 -21.81 26.37 24.98
C LYS A 256 -20.56 27.15 24.54
N GLU A 257 -20.27 28.25 25.22
CA GLU A 257 -19.11 29.10 24.99
C GLU A 257 -17.81 28.37 25.32
N GLU A 258 -17.75 27.65 26.44
CA GLU A 258 -16.59 26.84 26.83
C GLU A 258 -16.36 25.67 25.86
N ILE A 259 -17.43 25.01 25.40
CA ILE A 259 -17.34 23.95 24.38
C ILE A 259 -16.77 24.51 23.08
N ALA A 260 -17.24 25.68 22.63
CA ALA A 260 -16.73 26.31 21.41
C ALA A 260 -15.25 26.68 21.54
N GLU A 261 -14.82 27.20 22.70
CA GLU A 261 -13.41 27.50 22.97
C GLU A 261 -12.54 26.23 22.98
N GLN A 262 -13.04 25.13 23.54
CA GLN A 262 -12.33 23.84 23.53
C GLN A 262 -12.20 23.29 22.11
N LEU A 263 -13.28 23.30 21.31
CA LEU A 263 -13.25 22.83 19.92
C LEU A 263 -12.30 23.67 19.04
N ALA A 264 -12.23 24.98 19.27
CA ALA A 264 -11.31 25.86 18.55
C ALA A 264 -9.82 25.53 18.81
N LYS A 265 -9.49 24.89 19.94
CA LYS A 265 -8.12 24.43 20.25
C LYS A 265 -7.71 23.17 19.48
N TYR A 266 -8.67 22.46 18.87
CA TYR A 266 -8.42 21.23 18.10
C TYR A 266 -8.40 21.44 16.57
N GLN A 267 -8.66 22.66 16.10
CA GLN A 267 -8.54 23.05 14.68
C GLN A 267 -7.14 23.58 14.39
#